data_AF-A0A2H0PE18-F1
#
_entry.id   AF-A0A2H0PE18-F1
#
_cell.length_a   1.000
_cell.length_b   1.000
_cell.length_c   1.000
_cell.angle_alpha   90.00
_cell.angle_beta   90.00
_cell.angle_gamma   90.00
#
_symmetry.space_group_name_H-M   'P 1'
#
loop_
_entity.id
_entity.type
_entity.pdbx_description
1 polymer ?
#
loop_
_entity_poly.entity_id
_entity_poly.type
_entity_poly.pdbx_seq_one_letter_code
_entity_poly.pdbx_strand_id
1 'polypeptide(L)' 'WGQLISLSRNWILGSADNPFAYWHTVFIPGITIFMFVLGWNLLGDAVRDILDPRQK' A
#
# COMPACT_ATOMS: atom_id res chain seq x y z
N TRP A 1 -12.73 1.13 24.75
CA TRP A 1 -11.91 1.21 23.53
C TRP A 1 -11.19 -0.09 23.20
N GLY A 2 -10.36 -0.66 24.08
CA GLY A 2 -9.66 -1.94 23.81
C GLY A 2 -10.58 -3.12 23.46
N GLN A 3 -11.69 -3.28 24.18
CA GLN A 3 -12.70 -4.30 23.87
C GLN A 3 -13.32 -4.11 22.47
N LEU A 4 -13.64 -2.86 22.10
CA LEU A 4 -14.19 -2.57 20.76
C LEU A 4 -13.18 -2.92 19.67
N ILE A 5 -11.91 -2.52 19.82
CA ILE A 5 -10.84 -2.85 18.86
C ILE A 5 -10.65 -4.37 18.74
N SER A 6 -10.69 -5.09 19.86
CA SER A 6 -10.58 -6.56 19.88
C SER A 6 -11.72 -7.23 19.10
N LEU A 7 -12.95 -6.73 19.23
CA LEU A 7 -14.12 -7.25 18.49
C LEU A 7 -14.02 -6.96 16.99
N SER A 8 -13.47 -5.82 16.60
CA SER A 8 -13.34 -5.42 15.19
C SER A 8 -12.18 -6.10 14.45
N ARG A 9 -11.15 -6.61 15.14
CA ARG A 9 -9.94 -7.18 14.53
C ARG A 9 -10.24 -8.27 13.49
N ASN A 10 -11.17 -9.17 13.79
CA ASN A 10 -11.49 -10.30 12.91
C ASN A 10 -12.18 -9.85 11.61
N TRP A 11 -12.77 -8.66 11.58
CA TRP A 11 -13.37 -8.05 10.39
C TRP A 11 -12.34 -7.39 9.46
N ILE A 12 -11.07 -7.32 9.89
CA ILE A 12 -9.96 -6.77 9.10
C ILE A 12 -9.01 -7.91 8.69
N LEU A 13 -8.63 -8.77 9.64
CA LEU A 13 -7.62 -9.82 9.41
C LEU A 13 -8.22 -11.22 9.17
N GLY A 14 -9.54 -11.37 9.21
CA GLY A 14 -10.17 -12.69 9.22
C GLY A 14 -10.14 -13.36 10.59
N SER A 15 -10.81 -14.50 10.69
CA SER A 15 -10.76 -15.37 11.88
C SER A 15 -9.66 -16.42 11.73
N ALA A 16 -9.31 -17.14 12.81
CA ALA A 16 -8.34 -18.23 12.74
C ALA A 16 -8.77 -19.35 11.77
N ASP A 17 -10.08 -19.53 11.59
CA ASP A 17 -10.68 -20.54 10.71
C ASP A 17 -10.72 -20.09 9.24
N ASN A 18 -10.83 -18.77 9.00
CA ASN A 18 -10.72 -18.18 7.68
C ASN A 18 -9.88 -16.88 7.70
N PRO A 19 -8.54 -17.01 7.64
CA PRO A 19 -7.63 -15.87 7.70
C PRO A 19 -7.71 -14.94 6.49
N PHE A 20 -8.27 -15.40 5.38
CA PHE A 20 -8.31 -14.63 4.12
C PHE A 20 -9.69 -14.04 3.83
N ALA A 21 -10.66 -14.13 4.74
CA ALA A 21 -12.02 -13.60 4.54
C ALA A 21 -12.03 -12.11 4.13
N TYR A 22 -11.13 -11.30 4.68
CA TYR A 22 -11.07 -9.85 4.47
C TYR A 22 -9.73 -9.39 3.87
N TRP A 23 -9.07 -10.23 3.07
CA TRP A 23 -7.76 -9.93 2.45
C TRP A 23 -7.70 -8.57 1.74
N HIS A 24 -8.81 -8.16 1.12
CA HIS A 24 -8.94 -6.91 0.38
C HIS A 24 -8.76 -5.66 1.25
N THR A 25 -9.05 -5.75 2.56
CA THR A 25 -8.89 -4.63 3.51
C THR A 25 -7.43 -4.25 3.73
N VAL A 26 -6.50 -5.16 3.47
CA VAL A 26 -5.06 -4.93 3.54
C VAL A 26 -4.46 -4.77 2.15
N PHE A 27 -4.86 -5.62 1.20
CA PHE A 27 -4.24 -5.65 -0.12
C PHE A 27 -4.51 -4.38 -0.93
N ILE A 28 -5.76 -3.91 -0.99
CA ILE A 28 -6.14 -2.73 -1.78
C ILE A 28 -5.36 -1.48 -1.32
N PRO A 29 -5.39 -1.07 -0.03
CA PRO A 29 -4.63 0.10 0.39
C PRO A 29 -3.12 -0.12 0.24
N GLY A 30 -2.62 -1.33 0.49
CA GLY A 30 -1.21 -1.67 0.32
C GLY A 30 -0.73 -1.48 -1.12
N ILE A 31 -1.48 -2.00 -2.10
CA ILE A 31 -1.09 -1.89 -3.51
C ILE A 31 -1.29 -0.47 -4.05
N THR A 32 -2.31 0.26 -3.57
CA THR A 32 -2.50 1.67 -3.94
C THR A 32 -1.31 2.52 -3.51
N ILE A 33 -0.86 2.39 -2.25
CA ILE A 33 0.30 3.13 -1.75
C ILE A 33 1.56 2.72 -2.50
N PHE A 34 1.75 1.41 -2.71
CA PHE A 34 2.89 0.89 -3.46
C PHE A 34 2.96 1.47 -4.88
N MET A 35 1.87 1.40 -5.63
CA MET A 35 1.80 1.96 -7.00
C MET A 35 2.01 3.47 -7.01
N PHE A 36 1.43 4.19 -6.04
CA PHE A 36 1.61 5.63 -5.91
C PHE A 36 3.09 6.00 -5.70
N VAL A 37 3.74 5.38 -4.73
CA VAL A 37 5.16 5.64 -4.41
C VAL A 37 6.05 5.21 -5.57
N LEU A 38 5.82 4.03 -6.15
CA LEU A 38 6.59 3.54 -7.30
C LEU A 38 6.47 4.50 -8.48
N GLY A 39 5.24 4.88 -8.85
CA GLY A 39 4.99 5.79 -9.95
C GLY A 39 5.63 7.16 -9.73
N TRP A 40 5.55 7.70 -8.52
CA TRP A 40 6.18 8.98 -8.19
C TRP A 40 7.71 8.93 -8.20
N ASN A 41 8.31 7.83 -7.73
CA ASN A 41 9.76 7.64 -7.81
C ASN A 41 10.24 7.59 -9.27
N LEU A 42 9.57 6.81 -10.11
CA LEU A 42 9.91 6.69 -11.53
C LEU A 42 9.69 8.01 -12.29
N LEU A 43 8.62 8.74 -11.98
CA LEU A 43 8.39 10.07 -12.54
C LEU A 43 9.51 11.03 -12.17
N GLY A 44 9.91 11.06 -10.90
CA GLY A 44 11.03 11.89 -10.44
C GLY A 44 12.35 11.53 -11.12
N ASP A 45 12.59 10.24 -11.33
CA ASP A 45 13.75 9.74 -12.07
C ASP A 45 13.73 10.21 -13.53
N ALA A 46 12.62 10.01 -14.24
CA ALA A 46 12.46 10.45 -15.62
C ALA A 46 12.60 11.98 -15.77
N VAL A 47 12.03 12.75 -14.84
CA VAL A 47 12.20 14.22 -14.81
C VAL A 47 13.66 14.59 -14.59
N ARG A 48 14.34 13.93 -13.65
CA ARG A 48 15.77 14.14 -13.41
C ARG A 48 16.60 13.84 -14.66
N ASP A 49 16.32 12.74 -15.34
CA ASP A 49 17.04 12.34 -16.55
C ASP A 49 16.88 13.38 -17.68
N ILE A 50 15.66 13.90 -17.88
CA ILE A 50 15.41 14.97 -18.86
C ILE A 50 16.13 16.27 -18.49
N LEU A 51 16.23 16.56 -17.20
CA LEU A 51 16.84 17.80 -16.69
C LEU A 51 18.35 17.69 -16.48
N ASP A 52 18.97 16.51 -16.53
CA ASP A 52 20.40 16.33 -16.30
C ASP A 52 21.20 16.93 -17.47
N PRO A 53 21.85 18.11 -17.29
CA PRO A 53 22.59 18.76 -18.36
C PRO A 53 23.90 18.04 -18.69
N ARG A 54 24.30 17.05 -17.88
CA ARG A 54 25.51 16.23 -18.08
C ARG A 54 25.32 15.11 -19.10
N GLN A 55 24.10 14.92 -19.61
CA GLN A 55 23.86 14.02 -20.75
C GLN A 55 24.22 14.67 -22.11
N LYS A 56 24.76 15.88 -22.11
CA LYS A 56 25.45 16.49 -23.26
C LYS A 56 26.96 16.43 -23.10
#